data_AF-A0A1H4KTU0-F1
#
_entry.id   AF-A0A1H4KTU0-F1
#
_cell.length_a   1.000
_cell.length_b   1.000
_cell.length_c   1.000
_cell.angle_alpha   90.00
_cell.angle_beta   90.00
_cell.angle_gamma   90.00
#
_symmetry.space_group_name_H-M   'P 1'
#
loop_
_entity.id
_entity.type
_entity.pdbx_description
1 polymer ?
#
loop_
_entity_poly.entity_id
_entity_poly.type
_entity_poly.pdbx_seq_one_letter_code
_entity_poly.pdbx_strand_id
1 'polypeptide(L)'
;MSIMMDRDRLFTSMAENRAREVVAHIGFLRNLRQLYEGGVTQTRLAQVNGVSQPAISQMLQRARIEAPDVRPGTHGGTAYEIAARCAAGEIDPATMRAELIGWEYDTPTAPTAYPDVDDVRPHAEGGFNHQVGRALTHGFLTDEDYDLILDALAD
;
A
#
# COMPACT_ATOMS: atom_id res chain seq x y z
N MET A 1 33.90 15.48 7.29
CA MET A 1 33.22 14.19 7.08
C MET A 1 32.13 13.91 8.13
N SER A 2 31.41 14.93 8.61
CA SER A 2 30.38 14.80 9.68
C SER A 2 29.02 15.29 9.20
N ILE A 3 28.98 16.46 8.54
CA ILE A 3 27.73 17.12 8.14
C ILE A 3 26.97 16.38 7.01
N MET A 4 27.66 15.75 6.05
CA MET A 4 26.99 14.95 4.99
C MET A 4 26.40 13.64 5.56
N MET A 5 27.14 12.93 6.42
CA MET A 5 26.63 11.71 7.08
C MET A 5 25.40 11.99 7.96
N ASP A 6 25.33 13.17 8.60
CA ASP A 6 24.15 13.58 9.35
C ASP A 6 22.94 13.86 8.43
N ARG A 7 23.17 14.42 7.23
CA ARG A 7 22.09 14.66 6.26
C ARG A 7 21.55 13.36 5.66
N ASP A 8 22.42 12.43 5.29
CA ASP A 8 22.00 11.15 4.70
C ASP A 8 21.15 10.36 5.70
N ARG A 9 21.55 10.34 6.99
CA ARG A 9 20.75 9.76 8.07
C ARG A 9 19.39 10.43 8.25
N LEU A 10 19.33 11.76 8.14
CA LEU A 10 18.08 12.50 8.21
C LEU A 10 17.17 12.18 7.03
N PHE A 11 17.70 12.03 5.82
CA PHE A 11 16.92 11.63 4.65
C PHE A 11 16.37 10.20 4.80
N THR A 12 17.20 9.25 5.25
CA THR A 12 16.75 7.89 5.54
C THR A 12 15.66 7.88 6.60
N SER A 13 15.86 8.58 7.72
CA SER A 13 14.85 8.67 8.78
C SER A 13 13.56 9.34 8.32
N MET A 14 13.64 10.35 7.46
CA MET A 14 12.46 10.99 6.87
C MET A 14 11.69 10.02 5.98
N ALA A 15 12.37 9.23 5.14
CA ALA A 15 11.75 8.21 4.29
C ALA A 15 11.06 7.12 5.13
N GLU A 16 11.75 6.61 6.16
CA GLU A 16 11.18 5.63 7.10
C GLU A 16 9.95 6.18 7.83
N ASN A 17 10.01 7.43 8.31
CA ASN A 17 8.88 8.05 9.00
C ASN A 17 7.67 8.23 8.09
N ARG A 18 7.90 8.61 6.82
CA ARG A 18 6.84 8.65 5.81
C ARG A 18 6.22 7.27 5.59
N ALA A 19 7.02 6.22 5.53
CA ALA A 19 6.52 4.86 5.42
C ALA A 19 5.68 4.46 6.66
N ARG A 20 6.16 4.78 7.87
CA ARG A 20 5.40 4.57 9.13
C ARG A 20 4.07 5.31 9.14
N GLU A 21 4.01 6.55 8.64
CA GLU A 21 2.75 7.29 8.50
C GLU A 21 1.76 6.59 7.56
N VAL A 22 2.25 6.06 6.44
CA VAL A 22 1.41 5.30 5.50
C VAL A 22 0.90 4.00 6.12
N VAL A 23 1.77 3.22 6.76
CA VAL A 23 1.35 1.98 7.44
C VAL A 23 0.34 2.28 8.55
N ALA A 24 0.57 3.31 9.35
CA ALA A 24 -0.37 3.75 10.38
C ALA A 24 -1.72 4.17 9.79
N HIS A 25 -1.72 4.86 8.64
CA HIS A 25 -2.94 5.25 7.95
C HIS A 25 -3.73 4.04 7.41
N ILE A 26 -3.05 3.06 6.82
CA ILE A 26 -3.68 1.80 6.38
C ILE A 26 -4.29 1.07 7.59
N GLY A 27 -3.55 0.94 8.68
CA GLY A 27 -4.05 0.34 9.92
C GLY A 27 -5.26 1.08 10.49
N PHE A 28 -5.25 2.42 10.45
CA PHE A 28 -6.38 3.25 10.84
C PHE A 28 -7.64 2.94 10.00
N LEU A 29 -7.52 2.93 8.67
CA LEU A 29 -8.63 2.64 7.76
C LEU A 29 -9.17 1.22 7.98
N ARG A 30 -8.29 0.24 8.15
CA ARG A 30 -8.65 -1.15 8.47
C ARG A 30 -9.47 -1.24 9.74
N ASN A 31 -8.98 -0.64 10.84
CA ASN A 31 -9.67 -0.64 12.12
C ASN A 31 -11.04 0.06 12.04
N LEU A 32 -11.10 1.19 11.33
CA LEU A 32 -12.35 1.93 11.11
C LEU A 32 -13.39 1.07 10.39
N ARG A 33 -12.98 0.33 9.34
CA ARG A 33 -13.84 -0.61 8.61
C ARG A 33 -14.30 -1.78 9.48
N GLN A 34 -13.37 -2.44 10.16
CA GLN A 34 -13.68 -3.60 11.02
C GLN A 34 -14.63 -3.23 12.17
N LEU A 35 -14.46 -2.04 12.78
CA LEU A 35 -15.39 -1.54 13.80
C LEU A 35 -16.80 -1.32 13.24
N TYR A 36 -16.89 -0.74 12.04
CA TYR A 36 -18.18 -0.55 11.37
C TYR A 36 -18.87 -1.88 11.05
N GLU A 37 -18.12 -2.84 10.51
CA GLU A 37 -18.62 -4.20 10.22
C GLU A 37 -19.01 -4.96 11.50
N GLY A 38 -18.34 -4.68 12.61
CA GLY A 38 -18.71 -5.15 13.96
C GLY A 38 -19.93 -4.46 14.58
N GLY A 39 -20.59 -3.55 13.86
CA GLY A 39 -21.84 -2.91 14.28
C GLY A 39 -21.70 -1.52 14.89
N VAL A 40 -20.51 -0.93 14.94
CA VAL A 40 -20.34 0.46 15.42
C VAL A 40 -20.89 1.43 14.37
N THR A 41 -21.74 2.38 14.78
CA THR A 41 -22.37 3.33 13.86
C THR A 41 -21.38 4.37 13.33
N GLN A 42 -21.61 4.85 12.10
CA GLN A 42 -20.79 5.92 11.52
C GLN A 42 -20.80 7.20 12.37
N THR A 43 -21.91 7.52 13.04
CA THR A 43 -22.01 8.66 13.96
C THR A 43 -21.07 8.52 15.15
N ARG A 44 -20.99 7.31 15.73
CA ARG A 44 -20.05 7.04 16.84
C ARG A 44 -18.61 7.11 16.37
N LEU A 45 -18.30 6.55 15.20
CA LEU A 45 -16.97 6.65 14.60
C LEU A 45 -16.60 8.11 14.32
N ALA A 46 -17.52 8.92 13.81
CA ALA A 46 -17.31 10.34 13.55
C ALA A 46 -16.96 11.11 14.83
N GLN A 47 -17.71 10.86 15.91
CA GLN A 47 -17.47 11.46 17.21
C GLN A 47 -16.08 11.12 17.78
N VAL A 48 -15.69 9.84 17.75
CA VAL A 48 -14.39 9.39 18.29
C VAL A 48 -13.22 9.95 17.49
N ASN A 49 -13.38 10.07 16.17
CA ASN A 49 -12.33 10.57 15.28
C ASN A 49 -12.33 12.09 15.10
N GLY A 50 -13.29 12.81 15.71
CA GLY A 50 -13.37 14.27 15.60
C GLY A 50 -13.67 14.78 14.18
N VAL A 51 -14.39 13.99 13.36
CA VAL A 51 -14.72 14.32 11.96
C VAL A 51 -16.23 14.26 11.72
N SER A 52 -16.67 14.65 10.53
CA SER A 52 -18.08 14.54 10.13
C SER A 52 -18.44 13.10 9.76
N GLN A 53 -19.72 12.72 9.91
CA GLN A 53 -20.21 11.41 9.48
C GLN A 53 -20.05 11.16 7.96
N PRO A 54 -20.27 12.15 7.06
CA PRO A 54 -19.93 11.99 5.65
C PRO A 54 -18.44 11.68 5.40
N ALA A 55 -17.52 12.26 6.20
CA ALA A 55 -16.10 11.94 6.10
C ALA A 55 -15.83 10.47 6.47
N ILE A 56 -16.49 9.94 7.50
CA ILE A 56 -16.43 8.50 7.84
C ILE A 56 -16.94 7.64 6.69
N SER A 57 -18.05 8.02 6.05
CA SER A 57 -18.58 7.28 4.88
C SER A 57 -17.54 7.19 3.75
N GLN A 58 -16.85 8.29 3.44
CA GLN A 58 -15.78 8.31 2.45
C GLN A 58 -14.55 7.50 2.88
N MET A 59 -14.18 7.54 4.17
CA MET A 59 -13.11 6.70 4.71
C MET A 59 -13.45 5.22 4.61
N LEU A 60 -14.69 4.81 4.91
CA LEU A 60 -15.16 3.43 4.79
C LEU A 60 -15.08 2.94 3.34
N GLN A 61 -15.45 3.78 2.38
CA GLN A 61 -15.37 3.41 0.96
C GLN A 61 -13.92 3.16 0.53
N ARG A 62 -13.00 4.04 0.94
CA ARG A 62 -11.55 3.86 0.68
C ARG A 62 -10.97 2.65 1.39
N ALA A 63 -11.33 2.43 2.66
CA ALA A 63 -10.82 1.33 3.47
C ALA A 63 -11.08 -0.05 2.87
N ARG A 64 -12.17 -0.22 2.12
CA ARG A 64 -12.48 -1.48 1.41
C ARG A 64 -11.46 -1.84 0.32
N ILE A 65 -10.81 -0.83 -0.26
CA ILE A 65 -9.87 -0.98 -1.37
C ILE A 65 -8.43 -0.89 -0.84
N GLU A 66 -8.15 0.16 -0.07
CA GLU A 66 -6.79 0.52 0.36
C GLU A 66 -6.33 -0.23 1.60
N ALA A 67 -7.27 -0.73 2.43
CA ALA A 67 -6.96 -1.34 3.72
C ALA A 67 -7.74 -2.66 3.96
N PRO A 68 -7.65 -3.64 3.05
CA PRO A 68 -8.18 -4.98 3.28
C PRO A 68 -7.48 -5.64 4.48
N ASP A 69 -8.05 -6.74 4.95
CA ASP A 69 -7.44 -7.55 6.01
C ASP A 69 -6.09 -8.11 5.56
N VAL A 70 -5.16 -8.23 6.51
CA VAL A 70 -3.86 -8.85 6.26
C VAL A 70 -4.10 -10.29 5.82
N ARG A 71 -3.50 -10.67 4.68
CA ARG A 71 -3.68 -12.02 4.16
C ARG A 71 -2.94 -13.02 5.05
N PRO A 72 -3.51 -14.21 5.33
CA PRO A 72 -2.81 -15.22 6.11
C PRO A 72 -1.45 -15.55 5.50
N GLY A 73 -0.39 -15.48 6.29
CA GLY A 73 0.98 -15.76 5.84
C GLY A 73 1.70 -14.60 5.17
N THR A 74 1.10 -13.41 5.10
CA THR A 74 1.76 -12.17 4.64
C THR A 74 1.81 -11.12 5.74
N HIS A 75 2.59 -10.07 5.51
CA HIS A 75 2.66 -8.92 6.43
C HIS A 75 1.73 -7.76 6.04
N GLY A 76 1.03 -7.84 4.91
CA GLY A 76 0.11 -6.80 4.45
C GLY A 76 -1.16 -7.34 3.81
N GLY A 77 -2.21 -6.52 3.81
CA GLY A 77 -3.44 -6.79 3.05
C GLY A 77 -3.28 -6.51 1.56
N THR A 78 -2.26 -5.76 1.18
CA THR A 78 -1.90 -5.43 -0.20
C THR A 78 -0.38 -5.53 -0.40
N ALA A 79 0.07 -5.76 -1.64
CA ALA A 79 1.49 -5.70 -2.00
C ALA A 79 2.11 -4.33 -1.69
N TYR A 80 1.35 -3.24 -1.90
CA TYR A 80 1.78 -1.91 -1.51
C TYR A 80 2.03 -1.78 0.01
N GLU A 81 1.16 -2.36 0.86
CA GLU A 81 1.36 -2.34 2.32
C GLU A 81 2.61 -3.14 2.74
N ILE A 82 2.88 -4.27 2.10
CA ILE A 82 4.10 -5.06 2.36
C ILE A 82 5.35 -4.21 2.11
N ALA A 83 5.43 -3.54 0.96
CA ALA A 83 6.54 -2.64 0.65
C ALA A 83 6.65 -1.48 1.66
N ALA A 84 5.52 -0.85 2.02
CA ALA A 84 5.50 0.23 3.00
C ALA A 84 5.99 -0.23 4.39
N ARG A 85 5.66 -1.46 4.82
CA ARG A 85 6.13 -2.04 6.07
C ARG A 85 7.62 -2.33 6.07
N CYS A 86 8.18 -2.78 4.95
CA CYS A 86 9.62 -2.92 4.80
C CYS A 86 10.33 -1.56 4.93
N ALA A 87 9.83 -0.55 4.23
CA ALA A 87 10.37 0.81 4.31
C ALA A 87 10.19 1.45 5.69
N ALA A 88 9.18 1.05 6.47
CA ALA A 88 8.99 1.45 7.86
C ALA A 88 9.94 0.75 8.85
N GLY A 89 10.63 -0.31 8.40
CA GLY A 89 11.48 -1.18 9.22
C GLY A 89 10.73 -2.24 10.02
N GLU A 90 9.46 -2.54 9.67
CA GLU A 90 8.66 -3.58 10.34
C GLU A 90 9.00 -5.00 9.85
N ILE A 91 9.46 -5.11 8.61
CA ILE A 91 9.91 -6.36 7.99
C ILE A 91 11.23 -6.13 7.25
N ASP A 92 12.01 -7.19 7.04
CA ASP A 92 13.25 -7.11 6.29
C ASP A 92 13.02 -7.19 4.76
N PRO A 93 13.96 -6.69 3.94
CA PRO A 93 13.82 -6.68 2.48
C PRO A 93 13.70 -8.06 1.84
N ALA A 94 14.29 -9.11 2.42
CA ALA A 94 14.19 -10.46 1.85
C ALA A 94 12.78 -11.03 2.04
N THR A 95 12.18 -10.82 3.22
CA THR A 95 10.78 -11.16 3.48
C THR A 95 9.84 -10.40 2.54
N MET A 96 10.03 -9.09 2.39
CA MET A 96 9.24 -8.27 1.46
C MET A 96 9.30 -8.83 0.04
N ARG A 97 10.50 -9.06 -0.52
CA ARG A 97 10.64 -9.58 -1.89
C ARG A 97 9.96 -10.95 -2.05
N ALA A 98 10.15 -11.86 -1.09
CA ALA A 98 9.52 -13.18 -1.16
C ALA A 98 8.00 -13.09 -1.22
N GLU A 99 7.39 -12.21 -0.41
CA GLU A 99 5.94 -12.00 -0.44
C GLU A 99 5.45 -11.29 -1.70
N LEU A 100 6.20 -10.32 -2.22
CA LEU A 100 5.84 -9.60 -3.44
C LEU A 100 5.96 -10.46 -4.70
N ILE A 101 6.92 -11.37 -4.75
CA ILE A 101 7.06 -12.37 -5.83
C ILE A 101 5.94 -13.40 -5.74
N GLY A 102 5.60 -13.86 -4.53
CA GLY A 102 4.52 -14.82 -4.31
C GLY A 102 3.11 -14.22 -4.39
N TRP A 103 2.98 -12.91 -4.68
CA TRP A 103 1.69 -12.23 -4.66
C TRP A 103 0.90 -12.49 -5.94
N GLU A 104 -0.35 -12.93 -5.79
CA GLU A 104 -1.29 -13.01 -6.91
C GLU A 104 -1.79 -11.61 -7.29
N TYR A 105 -1.18 -11.03 -8.33
CA TYR A 105 -1.57 -9.73 -8.89
C TYR A 105 -2.77 -9.86 -9.83
N ASP A 106 -3.65 -8.86 -9.81
CA ASP A 106 -4.75 -8.80 -10.77
C ASP A 106 -4.19 -8.60 -12.18
N THR A 107 -4.52 -9.51 -13.09
CA THR A 107 -4.12 -9.39 -14.49
C THR A 107 -4.88 -8.23 -15.15
N PRO A 108 -4.22 -7.42 -15.99
CA PRO A 108 -4.91 -6.45 -16.82
C PRO A 108 -6.02 -7.12 -17.61
N THR A 109 -7.21 -6.50 -17.65
CA THR A 109 -8.27 -6.96 -18.55
C THR A 109 -7.74 -6.95 -19.98
N ALA A 110 -8.00 -8.02 -20.75
CA ALA A 110 -7.53 -8.13 -22.12
C ALA A 110 -7.85 -6.86 -22.94
N PRO A 111 -6.92 -6.40 -23.80
CA PRO A 111 -7.15 -5.26 -24.67
C PRO A 111 -8.41 -5.46 -25.49
N THR A 112 -9.18 -4.40 -25.67
CA THR A 112 -10.31 -4.42 -26.59
C THR A 112 -9.86 -4.15 -28.02
N ALA A 113 -10.76 -4.34 -28.98
CA ALA A 113 -10.51 -3.97 -30.37
C ALA A 113 -10.37 -2.45 -30.60
N TYR A 114 -10.42 -1.64 -29.54
CA TYR A 114 -10.42 -0.18 -29.57
C TYR A 114 -9.28 0.37 -28.68
N PRO A 115 -8.08 0.59 -29.23
CA PRO A 115 -6.91 1.05 -28.47
C PRO A 115 -7.16 2.33 -27.68
N ASP A 116 -7.88 3.29 -28.27
CA ASP A 116 -8.23 4.57 -27.63
C ASP A 116 -9.06 4.41 -26.34
N VAL A 117 -9.80 3.29 -26.22
CA VAL A 117 -10.60 2.97 -25.03
C VAL A 117 -9.74 2.33 -23.94
N ASP A 118 -8.67 1.62 -24.32
CA ASP A 118 -7.78 0.95 -23.38
C ASP A 118 -6.82 1.95 -22.71
N ASP A 119 -6.42 3.03 -23.40
CA ASP A 119 -5.57 4.10 -22.85
C ASP A 119 -6.19 4.84 -21.65
N VAL A 120 -7.52 4.84 -21.55
CA VAL A 120 -8.27 5.56 -20.50
C VAL A 120 -8.82 4.61 -19.42
N ARG A 121 -8.54 3.30 -19.51
CA ARG A 121 -9.04 2.33 -18.53
C ARG A 121 -8.35 2.51 -17.18
N PRO A 122 -9.12 2.51 -16.07
CA PRO A 122 -8.53 2.41 -14.75
C PRO A 122 -7.70 1.14 -14.65
N HIS A 123 -6.46 1.25 -14.18
CA HIS A 123 -5.65 0.11 -13.84
C HIS A 123 -6.35 -0.69 -12.73
N ALA A 124 -6.26 -2.03 -12.78
CA ALA A 124 -6.77 -2.86 -11.70
C ALA A 124 -6.07 -2.47 -10.39
N GLU A 125 -6.86 -2.17 -9.35
CA GLU A 125 -6.35 -1.74 -8.05
C GLU A 125 -5.35 -2.76 -7.48
N GLY A 126 -5.57 -4.07 -7.67
CA GLY A 126 -4.64 -5.14 -7.27
C GLY A 126 -3.56 -5.50 -8.30
N GLY A 127 -3.45 -4.76 -9.41
CA GLY A 127 -2.45 -5.03 -10.45
C GLY A 127 -1.04 -4.61 -10.05
N PHE A 128 -0.03 -5.26 -10.64
CA PHE A 128 1.39 -5.04 -10.33
C PHE A 128 1.80 -3.55 -10.37
N ASN A 129 1.46 -2.83 -11.43
CA ASN A 129 1.80 -1.40 -11.55
C ASN A 129 1.15 -0.54 -10.45
N HIS A 130 -0.11 -0.81 -10.10
CA HIS A 130 -0.83 -0.04 -9.09
C HIS A 130 -0.33 -0.33 -7.66
N GLN A 131 0.23 -1.53 -7.45
CA GLN A 131 0.75 -1.95 -6.15
C GLN A 131 2.25 -1.68 -6.02
N VAL A 132 3.08 -2.36 -6.81
CA VAL A 132 4.55 -2.33 -6.76
C VAL A 132 5.09 -1.07 -7.44
N GLY A 133 4.56 -0.69 -8.60
CA GLY A 133 4.96 0.55 -9.28
C GLY A 133 4.64 1.82 -8.46
N ARG A 134 3.49 1.82 -7.76
CA ARG A 134 3.15 2.87 -6.79
C ARG A 134 4.12 2.88 -5.60
N ALA A 135 4.48 1.72 -5.08
CA ALA A 135 5.45 1.60 -3.99
C ALA A 135 6.83 2.16 -4.39
N LEU A 136 7.30 1.87 -5.61
CA LEU A 136 8.51 2.47 -6.18
C LEU A 136 8.39 4.00 -6.27
N THR A 137 7.28 4.51 -6.84
CA THR A 137 7.03 5.96 -6.96
C THR A 137 7.03 6.67 -5.60
N HIS A 138 6.57 5.98 -4.56
CA HIS A 138 6.55 6.49 -3.19
C HIS A 138 7.87 6.29 -2.43
N GLY A 139 8.85 5.62 -3.02
CA GLY A 139 10.16 5.36 -2.43
C GLY A 139 10.16 4.26 -1.37
N PHE A 140 9.19 3.33 -1.43
CA PHE A 140 9.16 2.15 -0.55
C PHE A 140 9.92 0.96 -1.11
N LEU A 141 10.27 1.03 -2.39
CA LEU A 141 11.13 0.08 -3.08
C LEU A 141 12.30 0.85 -3.69
N THR A 142 13.43 0.16 -3.81
CA THR A 142 14.52 0.59 -4.67
C THR A 142 14.25 0.16 -6.11
N ASP A 143 14.91 0.78 -7.09
CA ASP A 143 14.85 0.32 -8.48
C ASP A 143 15.34 -1.13 -8.61
N GLU A 144 16.38 -1.50 -7.84
CA GLU A 144 16.92 -2.87 -7.79
C GLU A 144 15.90 -3.89 -7.27
N ASP A 145 15.18 -3.56 -6.19
CA ASP A 145 14.11 -4.43 -5.67
C ASP A 145 12.97 -4.56 -6.68
N TYR A 146 12.61 -3.46 -7.35
CA TYR A 146 11.56 -3.44 -8.37
C TYR A 146 11.90 -4.35 -9.54
N ASP A 147 13.09 -4.18 -10.12
CA ASP A 147 13.56 -4.98 -11.27
C ASP A 147 13.66 -6.46 -10.91
N LEU A 148 14.19 -6.78 -9.71
CA LEU A 148 14.28 -8.16 -9.23
C LEU A 148 12.90 -8.82 -9.13
N ILE A 149 11.91 -8.12 -8.55
CA ILE A 149 10.54 -8.65 -8.43
C ILE A 149 9.92 -8.81 -9.82
N LEU A 150 10.12 -7.83 -10.72
CA LEU A 150 9.57 -7.87 -12.06
C LEU A 150 10.13 -9.04 -12.88
N ASP A 151 11.46 -9.25 -12.83
CA ASP A 151 12.14 -10.35 -13.50
C ASP A 151 11.64 -11.70 -12.97
N ALA A 152 11.52 -11.85 -11.64
CA ALA A 152 11.04 -13.08 -11.02
C ALA A 152 9.58 -13.43 -11.34
N LEU A 153 8.75 -12.46 -11.75
CA LEU A 153 7.37 -12.67 -12.18
C LEU A 153 7.24 -12.98 -13.68
N ALA A 154 8.30 -12.75 -14.46
CA ALA A 154 8.32 -13.01 -15.89
C ALA A 154 8.73 -14.46 -16.24
N ASP A 155 9.33 -15.18 -15.28
CA ASP A 155 9.70 -16.61 -15.34
C ASP A 155 8.54 -17.55 -14.98
#